data_AF-A0A930FE68-F1
#
_entry.id   AF-A0A930FE68-F1
#
_cell.length_a   1.000
_cell.length_b   1.000
_cell.length_c   1.000
_cell.angle_alpha   90.00
_cell.angle_beta   90.00
_cell.angle_gamma   90.00
#
_symmetry.space_group_name_H-M   'P 1'
#
loop_
_entity.id
_entity.type
_entity.pdbx_description
1 polymer ?
#
loop_
_entity_poly.entity_id
_entity_poly.type
_entity_poly.pdbx_seq_one_letter_code
_entity_poly.pdbx_strand_id
1 'polypeptide(L)'
;MNLERIIEEFHQGHSLNAYEVFGAHFVDEGVRFTVYAPHAENVWVVGSFTNWDENQILMERMNFQGVWTITVPSLNEWEVYKYKIQTRTGNILYKADPFAFYSETRPNTASKLVDLSKLSWTDEKWLNNRSLNFDKPMNIYEL
;
A
#
# COMPACT_ATOMS: atom_id res chain seq x y z
N MET A 1 -1.47 0.16 -17.54
CA MET A 1 -0.20 -0.03 -16.81
C MET A 1 0.01 -1.53 -16.65
N ASN A 2 1.21 -2.07 -16.93
CA ASN A 2 1.45 -3.51 -16.84
C ASN A 2 1.89 -3.88 -15.41
N LEU A 3 0.93 -4.31 -14.57
CA LEU A 3 1.17 -4.69 -13.17
C LEU A 3 2.18 -5.85 -13.06
N GLU A 4 2.12 -6.82 -13.97
CA GLU A 4 3.01 -7.99 -13.97
C GLU A 4 4.47 -7.58 -14.16
N ARG A 5 4.74 -6.61 -15.06
CA ARG A 5 6.09 -6.08 -15.26
C ARG A 5 6.64 -5.44 -13.97
N ILE A 6 5.84 -4.64 -13.27
CA ILE A 6 6.29 -3.98 -12.03
C ILE A 6 6.57 -5.02 -10.94
N ILE A 7 5.75 -6.08 -10.86
CA ILE A 7 5.98 -7.20 -9.92
C ILE A 7 7.27 -7.95 -10.27
N GLU A 8 7.54 -8.18 -11.54
CA GLU A 8 8.78 -8.82 -11.99
C GLU A 8 10.01 -7.97 -11.62
N GLU A 9 9.98 -6.67 -11.94
CA GLU A 9 11.03 -5.72 -11.55
C GLU A 9 11.21 -5.64 -10.03
N PHE A 10 10.12 -5.76 -9.26
CA PHE A 10 10.15 -5.77 -7.80
C PHE A 10 10.87 -7.01 -7.28
N HIS A 11 10.60 -8.20 -7.83
CA HIS A 11 11.31 -9.42 -7.49
C HIS A 11 12.80 -9.37 -7.84
N GLN A 12 13.17 -8.63 -8.88
CA GLN A 12 14.57 -8.41 -9.27
C GLN A 12 15.25 -7.30 -8.45
N GLY A 13 14.51 -6.56 -7.63
CA GLY A 13 15.05 -5.45 -6.83
C GLY A 13 15.32 -4.17 -7.62
N HIS A 14 14.74 -4.02 -8.80
CA HIS A 14 14.95 -2.86 -9.69
C HIS A 14 13.71 -1.98 -9.85
N SER A 15 12.57 -2.35 -9.26
CA SER A 15 11.35 -1.54 -9.36
C SER A 15 11.49 -0.22 -8.60
N LEU A 16 11.33 0.89 -9.33
CA LEU A 16 11.23 2.23 -8.76
C LEU A 16 9.79 2.61 -8.40
N ASN A 17 8.81 1.88 -8.94
CA ASN A 17 7.39 2.22 -8.89
C ASN A 17 6.54 1.11 -8.25
N ALA A 18 7.14 0.26 -7.42
CA ALA A 18 6.44 -0.85 -6.75
C ALA A 18 5.20 -0.38 -5.98
N TYR A 19 5.23 0.85 -5.45
CA TYR A 19 4.11 1.48 -4.75
C TYR A 19 2.87 1.69 -5.63
N GLU A 20 2.96 1.64 -6.96
CA GLU A 20 1.79 1.73 -7.86
C GLU A 20 0.99 0.42 -7.90
N VAL A 21 1.59 -0.68 -7.43
CA VAL A 21 0.99 -2.03 -7.43
C VAL A 21 0.70 -2.50 -6.02
N PHE A 22 1.70 -2.43 -5.14
CA PHE A 22 1.60 -2.80 -3.74
C PHE A 22 0.89 -1.71 -2.92
N GLY A 23 0.22 -2.13 -1.85
CA GLY A 23 -0.58 -1.25 -1.01
C GLY A 23 -2.07 -1.34 -1.31
N ALA A 24 -2.81 -0.33 -0.87
CA ALA A 24 -4.23 -0.16 -1.15
C ALA A 24 -4.48 0.99 -2.14
N HIS A 25 -5.14 0.69 -3.25
CA HIS A 25 -5.36 1.63 -4.36
C HIS A 25 -6.83 1.68 -4.75
N PHE A 26 -7.39 2.88 -4.84
CA PHE A 26 -8.70 3.07 -5.47
C PHE A 26 -8.60 2.77 -6.97
N VAL A 27 -9.49 1.92 -7.45
CA VAL A 27 -9.64 1.48 -8.85
C VAL A 27 -11.14 1.49 -9.21
N ASP A 28 -11.47 1.37 -10.50
CA ASP A 28 -12.86 1.49 -10.96
C ASP A 28 -13.83 0.51 -10.26
N GLU A 29 -13.37 -0.70 -9.93
CA GLU A 29 -14.17 -1.74 -9.27
C GLU A 29 -14.13 -1.71 -7.73
N GLY A 30 -13.43 -0.76 -7.12
CA GLY A 30 -13.33 -0.63 -5.66
C GLY A 30 -11.92 -0.30 -5.18
N VAL A 31 -11.43 -1.04 -4.20
CA VAL A 31 -10.07 -0.87 -3.67
C VAL A 31 -9.29 -2.16 -3.86
N ARG A 32 -8.19 -2.07 -4.61
CA ARG A 32 -7.23 -3.16 -4.80
C ARG A 32 -6.23 -3.15 -3.66
N PHE A 33 -6.16 -4.25 -2.92
CA PHE A 33 -5.14 -4.50 -1.91
C PHE A 33 -4.13 -5.48 -2.48
N THR A 34 -2.84 -5.15 -2.41
CA THR A 34 -1.76 -6.04 -2.87
C THR A 34 -0.61 -6.06 -1.87
N VAL A 35 -0.20 -7.24 -1.42
CA VAL A 35 0.92 -7.40 -0.46
C VAL A 35 1.86 -8.54 -0.84
N TYR A 36 3.16 -8.31 -0.63
CA TYR A 36 4.17 -9.35 -0.75
C TYR A 36 4.32 -10.10 0.58
N ALA A 37 3.89 -11.37 0.60
CA ALA A 37 3.98 -12.26 1.75
C ALA A 37 4.28 -13.71 1.28
N PRO A 38 5.53 -13.99 0.83
CA PRO A 38 5.86 -15.22 0.10
C PRO A 38 5.76 -16.51 0.89
N HIS A 39 5.87 -16.41 2.21
CA HIS A 39 5.79 -17.54 3.13
C HIS A 39 4.50 -17.54 3.96
N ALA A 40 3.51 -16.71 3.61
CA ALA A 40 2.19 -16.83 4.20
C ALA A 40 1.51 -18.11 3.68
N GLU A 41 0.79 -18.78 4.58
CA GLU A 41 -0.15 -19.85 4.22
C GLU A 41 -1.44 -19.24 3.66
N ASN A 42 -1.95 -18.22 4.33
CA ASN A 42 -3.13 -17.45 3.91
C ASN A 42 -2.94 -15.98 4.29
N VAL A 43 -3.53 -15.10 3.50
CA VAL A 43 -3.61 -13.66 3.79
C VAL A 43 -5.05 -13.20 3.62
N TRP A 44 -5.56 -12.48 4.60
CA TRP A 44 -6.84 -11.78 4.51
C TRP A 44 -6.61 -10.28 4.62
N VAL A 45 -7.45 -9.50 3.95
CA VAL A 45 -7.63 -8.10 4.28
C VAL A 45 -8.77 -7.99 5.29
N VAL A 46 -8.51 -7.27 6.38
CA VAL A 46 -9.48 -7.07 7.46
C VAL A 46 -9.47 -5.61 7.88
N GLY A 47 -10.61 -5.10 8.32
CA GLY A 47 -10.75 -3.69 8.68
C GLY A 47 -12.12 -3.34 9.26
N SER A 48 -12.44 -2.05 9.28
CA SER A 48 -13.78 -1.57 9.69
C SER A 48 -14.89 -2.24 8.89
N PHE A 49 -14.71 -2.39 7.58
CA PHE A 49 -15.66 -3.02 6.65
C PHE A 49 -15.85 -4.53 6.85
N THR A 50 -14.98 -5.21 7.61
CA THR A 50 -15.11 -6.64 7.94
C THR A 50 -15.45 -6.90 9.41
N ASN A 51 -15.71 -5.84 10.20
CA ASN A 51 -15.71 -5.90 11.67
C ASN A 51 -14.45 -6.61 12.21
N TRP A 52 -13.29 -6.35 11.59
CA TRP A 52 -11.96 -6.92 11.89
C TRP A 52 -11.78 -8.44 11.74
N ASP A 53 -12.75 -9.27 12.11
CA ASP A 53 -12.60 -10.73 12.05
C ASP A 53 -13.90 -11.49 11.77
N GLU A 54 -15.06 -10.83 11.80
CA GLU A 54 -16.35 -11.50 11.56
C GLU A 54 -16.55 -11.86 10.09
N ASN A 55 -16.17 -10.94 9.18
CA ASN A 55 -16.41 -11.07 7.74
C ASN A 55 -15.10 -10.98 6.94
N GLN A 56 -14.12 -11.82 7.32
CA GLN A 56 -12.77 -11.77 6.76
C GLN A 56 -12.77 -12.00 5.24
N ILE A 57 -11.97 -11.21 4.53
CA ILE A 57 -11.86 -11.29 3.07
C ILE A 57 -10.53 -11.94 2.71
N LEU A 58 -10.59 -13.20 2.27
CA LEU A 58 -9.40 -13.96 1.86
C LEU A 58 -8.84 -13.38 0.56
N MET A 59 -7.55 -13.10 0.54
CA MET A 59 -6.86 -12.59 -0.64
C MET A 59 -6.43 -13.73 -1.56
N GLU A 60 -6.40 -13.45 -2.87
CA GLU A 60 -5.97 -14.40 -3.87
C GLU A 60 -4.45 -14.37 -4.02
N ARG A 61 -3.83 -15.54 -4.08
CA ARG A 61 -2.40 -15.64 -4.37
C ARG A 61 -2.18 -15.52 -5.88
N MET A 62 -1.71 -14.35 -6.32
CA MET A 62 -1.56 -14.03 -7.74
C MET A 62 -0.56 -14.95 -8.45
N ASN A 63 0.51 -15.36 -7.75
CA ASN A 63 1.52 -16.25 -8.28
C ASN A 63 2.23 -17.05 -7.17
N PHE A 64 3.03 -18.05 -7.56
CA PHE A 64 3.85 -18.82 -6.60
C PHE A 64 4.97 -18.01 -5.96
N GLN A 65 5.25 -16.79 -6.44
CA GLN A 65 6.33 -15.94 -5.97
C GLN A 65 5.97 -15.15 -4.72
N GLY A 66 4.69 -15.10 -4.31
CA GLY A 66 4.31 -14.60 -2.99
C GLY A 66 3.50 -13.32 -2.94
N VAL A 67 2.97 -12.87 -4.07
CA VAL A 67 2.09 -11.71 -4.14
C VAL A 67 0.65 -12.15 -3.88
N TRP A 68 -0.02 -11.45 -2.95
CA TRP A 68 -1.42 -11.63 -2.62
C TRP A 68 -2.19 -10.39 -3.06
N THR A 69 -3.32 -10.57 -3.72
CA THR A 69 -4.14 -9.47 -4.23
C THR A 69 -5.62 -9.73 -4.05
N ILE A 70 -6.42 -8.68 -3.86
CA ILE A 70 -7.88 -8.72 -3.99
C ILE A 70 -8.42 -7.32 -4.26
N THR A 71 -9.53 -7.23 -5.00
CA THR A 71 -10.29 -5.99 -5.14
C THR A 71 -11.57 -6.09 -4.32
N VAL A 72 -11.77 -5.16 -3.40
CA VAL A 72 -12.97 -5.09 -2.54
C VAL A 72 -13.85 -3.92 -2.99
N PRO A 73 -15.11 -4.17 -3.39
CA PRO A 73 -15.99 -3.12 -3.86
C PRO A 73 -16.49 -2.24 -2.71
N SER A 74 -16.95 -1.03 -3.05
CA SER A 74 -17.74 -0.16 -2.17
C SER A 74 -17.04 0.30 -0.87
N LEU A 75 -15.70 0.29 -0.83
CA LEU A 75 -14.94 0.86 0.28
C LEU A 75 -14.79 2.37 0.15
N ASN A 76 -14.71 3.04 1.29
CA ASN A 76 -14.61 4.49 1.36
C ASN A 76 -13.22 4.94 1.82
N GLU A 77 -12.88 6.18 1.49
CA GLU A 77 -11.69 6.81 2.04
C GLU A 77 -11.75 6.86 3.57
N TRP A 78 -10.59 6.77 4.21
CA TRP A 78 -10.37 6.75 5.66
C TRP A 78 -10.77 5.48 6.41
N GLU A 79 -11.31 4.48 5.72
CA GLU A 79 -11.48 3.15 6.33
C GLU A 79 -10.13 2.58 6.76
N VAL A 80 -10.14 1.89 7.90
CA VAL A 80 -8.95 1.34 8.55
C VAL A 80 -8.84 -0.14 8.20
N TYR A 81 -7.62 -0.60 7.91
CA TYR A 81 -7.37 -1.99 7.55
C TYR A 81 -6.00 -2.50 8.03
N LYS A 82 -5.88 -3.83 8.06
CA LYS A 82 -4.65 -4.60 8.26
C LYS A 82 -4.66 -5.84 7.39
N TYR A 83 -3.47 -6.40 7.18
CA TYR A 83 -3.33 -7.76 6.69
C TYR A 83 -3.33 -8.73 7.86
N LYS A 84 -4.29 -9.64 7.88
CA LYS A 84 -4.26 -10.83 8.73
C LYS A 84 -3.49 -11.91 7.97
N ILE A 85 -2.41 -12.40 8.54
CA ILE A 85 -1.50 -13.34 7.90
C ILE A 85 -1.45 -14.61 8.74
N GLN A 86 -1.78 -15.75 8.12
CA GLN A 86 -1.48 -17.06 8.67
C GLN A 86 -0.10 -17.49 8.18
N THR A 87 0.80 -17.78 9.10
CA THR A 87 2.12 -18.33 8.81
C THR A 87 2.03 -19.84 8.52
N ARG A 88 3.05 -20.42 7.88
CA ARG A 88 3.12 -21.90 7.64
C ARG A 88 3.13 -22.72 8.93
N THR A 89 3.52 -22.14 10.06
CA THR A 89 3.46 -22.80 11.38
C THR A 89 2.10 -22.63 12.07
N GLY A 90 1.12 -22.03 11.40
CA GLY A 90 -0.25 -21.84 11.90
C GLY A 90 -0.48 -20.57 12.73
N ASN A 91 0.56 -19.78 13.04
CA ASN A 91 0.40 -18.55 13.80
C ASN A 91 -0.35 -17.49 12.98
N ILE A 92 -1.22 -16.72 13.65
CA ILE A 92 -1.93 -15.56 13.09
C ILE A 92 -1.22 -14.27 13.50
N LEU A 93 -0.96 -13.42 12.51
CA LEU A 93 -0.34 -12.10 12.68
C LEU A 93 -1.25 -11.04 12.08
N TYR A 94 -1.33 -9.87 12.71
CA TYR A 94 -1.98 -8.69 12.15
C TYR A 94 -0.89 -7.66 11.84
N LYS A 95 -0.79 -7.25 10.59
CA LYS A 95 0.24 -6.33 10.12
C LYS A 95 -0.39 -5.10 9.47
N ALA A 96 0.18 -3.95 9.79
CA ALA A 96 0.02 -2.76 8.97
C ALA A 96 0.52 -3.07 7.55
N ASP A 97 -0.05 -2.38 6.57
CA ASP A 97 0.40 -2.46 5.19
C ASP A 97 1.81 -1.83 5.04
N PRO A 98 2.82 -2.57 4.54
CA PRO A 98 4.15 -2.02 4.28
C PRO A 98 4.16 -0.86 3.27
N PHE A 99 3.16 -0.80 2.40
CA PHE A 99 2.98 0.23 1.37
C PHE A 99 1.81 1.18 1.70
N ALA A 100 1.41 1.27 2.97
CA ALA A 100 0.34 2.19 3.38
C ALA A 100 0.65 3.65 3.02
N PHE A 101 -0.28 4.35 2.38
CA PHE A 101 -0.17 5.80 2.18
C PHE A 101 -0.49 6.61 3.43
N TYR A 102 -1.21 6.01 4.38
CA TYR A 102 -1.57 6.67 5.64
C TYR A 102 -1.78 5.63 6.75
N SER A 103 -1.58 6.07 8.00
CA SER A 103 -1.71 5.22 9.19
C SER A 103 -2.59 5.88 10.25
N GLU A 104 -3.12 5.08 11.15
CA GLU A 104 -3.75 5.59 12.36
C GLU A 104 -2.74 6.34 13.24
N THR A 105 -3.26 7.31 14.00
CA THR A 105 -2.47 7.99 15.02
C THR A 105 -2.06 7.01 16.11
N ARG A 106 -0.79 7.06 16.53
CA ARG A 106 -0.29 6.27 17.67
C ARG A 106 -1.20 6.41 18.91
N PRO A 107 -1.40 5.34 19.70
CA PRO A 107 -0.72 4.04 19.66
C PRO A 107 -1.32 3.02 18.69
N ASN A 108 -2.37 3.40 17.94
CA ASN A 108 -2.98 2.51 16.97
C ASN A 108 -2.03 2.26 15.79
N THR A 109 -2.29 1.18 15.05
CA THR A 109 -1.33 0.62 14.08
C THR A 109 -1.96 0.19 12.77
N ALA A 110 -3.25 0.45 12.53
CA ALA A 110 -3.85 0.12 11.24
C ALA A 110 -3.44 1.12 10.16
N SER A 111 -3.48 0.65 8.92
CA SER A 111 -3.35 1.47 7.73
C SER A 111 -4.70 2.10 7.39
N LYS A 112 -4.71 3.24 6.69
CA LYS A 112 -5.95 3.88 6.22
C LYS A 112 -5.98 3.97 4.70
N LEU A 113 -7.17 3.82 4.14
CA LEU A 113 -7.43 4.10 2.73
C LEU A 113 -7.33 5.60 2.45
N VAL A 114 -6.54 5.98 1.44
CA VAL A 114 -6.39 7.37 0.99
C VAL A 114 -6.47 7.40 -0.53
N ASP A 115 -7.26 8.32 -1.04
CA ASP A 115 -7.35 8.58 -2.47
C ASP A 115 -6.39 9.71 -2.84
N LEU A 116 -5.19 9.31 -3.28
CA LEU A 116 -4.14 10.26 -3.68
C LEU A 116 -4.53 11.12 -4.89
N SER A 117 -5.53 10.71 -5.69
CA SER A 117 -5.95 11.47 -6.87
C SER A 117 -6.60 12.81 -6.52
N LYS A 118 -7.04 12.99 -5.27
CA LYS A 118 -7.65 14.22 -4.77
C LYS A 118 -6.64 15.31 -4.43
N LEU A 119 -5.35 15.01 -4.45
CA LEU A 119 -4.28 15.96 -4.15
C LEU A 119 -3.93 16.79 -5.40
N SER A 120 -4.18 18.10 -5.32
CA SER A 120 -3.82 19.06 -6.36
C SER A 120 -2.63 19.91 -5.93
N TRP A 121 -1.56 19.87 -6.73
CA TRP A 121 -0.35 20.66 -6.51
C TRP A 121 -0.39 21.96 -7.33
N THR A 122 0.22 23.03 -6.81
CA THR A 122 0.30 24.35 -7.45
C THR A 122 1.74 24.86 -7.60
N ASP A 123 2.72 23.99 -7.37
CA ASP A 123 4.15 24.30 -7.31
C ASP A 123 4.89 24.09 -8.65
N GLU A 124 4.17 24.03 -9.76
CA GLU A 124 4.73 23.79 -11.09
C GLU A 124 5.87 24.76 -11.44
N LYS A 125 5.69 26.05 -11.14
CA LYS A 125 6.74 27.06 -11.35
C LYS A 125 8.00 26.74 -10.55
N TRP A 126 7.86 26.24 -9.32
CA TRP A 126 9.00 25.87 -8.49
C TRP A 126 9.72 24.64 -9.07
N LEU A 127 8.97 23.59 -9.41
CA LEU A 127 9.53 22.36 -10.00
C LEU A 127 10.29 22.65 -11.31
N ASN A 128 9.74 23.51 -12.17
CA ASN A 128 10.38 23.90 -13.44
C ASN A 128 11.68 24.70 -13.25
N ASN A 129 11.85 25.38 -12.11
CA ASN A 129 13.06 26.15 -11.80
C ASN A 129 14.03 25.40 -10.87
N ARG A 130 13.62 24.24 -10.32
CA ARG A 130 14.42 23.46 -9.38
C ARG A 130 15.63 22.85 -10.09
N SER A 131 16.80 22.98 -9.46
CA SER A 131 18.05 22.34 -9.90
C SER A 131 18.70 21.59 -8.74
N LEU A 132 19.82 20.90 -9.00
CA LEU A 132 20.62 20.27 -7.95
C LEU A 132 21.21 21.29 -6.95
N ASN A 133 21.20 22.58 -7.29
CA ASN A 133 21.52 23.70 -6.40
C ASN A 133 22.94 23.64 -5.78
N PHE A 134 23.90 22.94 -6.39
CA PHE A 134 25.28 22.84 -5.90
C PHE A 134 26.04 24.18 -5.92
N ASP A 135 25.59 25.12 -6.73
CA ASP A 135 26.21 26.42 -7.01
C ASP A 135 25.38 27.61 -6.47
N LYS A 136 24.38 27.33 -5.61
CA LYS A 136 23.44 28.34 -5.09
C LYS A 136 23.49 28.42 -3.56
N PRO A 137 23.14 29.57 -2.96
CA PRO A 137 23.05 29.69 -1.51
C PRO A 137 22.02 28.71 -0.93
N MET A 138 22.41 28.00 0.13
CA MET A 138 21.55 27.06 0.86
C MET A 138 21.71 27.31 2.35
N ASN A 139 20.62 27.70 3.01
CA ASN A 139 20.55 27.81 4.46
C ASN A 139 19.33 27.01 4.93
N ILE A 140 19.57 25.89 5.62
CA ILE A 140 18.53 24.95 6.03
C ILE A 140 18.19 25.22 7.49
N TYR A 141 16.90 25.42 7.78
CA TYR A 141 16.38 25.49 9.14
C TYR A 141 15.70 24.16 9.48
N GLU A 142 16.24 23.45 10.47
CA GLU A 142 15.67 22.19 10.97
C GLU A 142 14.51 22.48 11.93
N LEU A 143 13.43 21.69 11.82
CA LEU A 143 12.18 21.81 12.58
C LEU A 143 11.76 20.46 13.16
#